data_AF-K4EJQ3-F1
#
_entry.id   AF-K4EJQ3-F1
#
_cell.length_a   1.000
_cell.length_b   1.000
_cell.length_c   1.000
_cell.angle_alpha   90.00
_cell.angle_beta   90.00
_cell.angle_gamma   90.00
#
_symmetry.space_group_name_H-M   'P 1'
#
loop_
_entity.id
_entity.type
_entity.pdbx_description
1 polymer ?
#
loop_
_entity_poly.entity_id
_entity_poly.type
_entity_poly.pdbx_seq_one_letter_code
_entity_poly.pdbx_strand_id
1 'polypeptide(L)'
;AVGFPAFIKKQPKYLKLGAIDVERLKNTPVRSPDGSLKRSPSSTTDLTATFFVDGMHCNSCVSNIESALSTLQYVSSIVVSLENRSAIVKYNASSATPETLRKAIEAVSPGQYKAQIASDAESTSNSSSLQRFPLNIVSQPLTQETVINISGMTCNSCVQSIEGVISKKPGVKSIRVSLANSTGTVEYDPLL
;
A
#
# COMPACT_ATOMS: atom_id res chain seq x y z
N ALA A 1 -25.17 45.99 6.72
CA ALA A 1 -25.10 44.50 6.69
C ALA A 1 -25.34 43.99 8.10
N VAL A 2 -26.32 43.10 8.25
CA VAL A 2 -26.84 42.60 9.53
C VAL A 2 -25.97 41.45 10.04
N GLY A 3 -25.36 41.62 11.21
CA GLY A 3 -24.65 40.56 11.94
C GLY A 3 -25.48 40.10 13.14
N PHE A 4 -25.78 38.82 13.22
CA PHE A 4 -26.48 38.21 14.35
C PHE A 4 -25.47 37.79 15.43
N PRO A 5 -25.58 38.25 16.68
CA PRO A 5 -24.70 37.79 17.76
C PRO A 5 -25.15 36.44 18.33
N ALA A 6 -24.24 35.47 18.37
CA ALA A 6 -24.42 34.17 19.01
C ALA A 6 -23.66 34.11 20.36
N PHE A 7 -24.26 33.52 21.39
CA PHE A 7 -23.69 33.41 22.74
C PHE A 7 -23.49 31.93 23.13
N ILE A 8 -22.31 31.62 23.68
CA ILE A 8 -21.98 30.28 24.20
C ILE A 8 -22.51 30.17 25.63
N LYS A 9 -23.55 29.36 25.84
CA LYS A 9 -24.07 29.04 27.17
C LYS A 9 -23.39 27.77 27.71
N LYS A 10 -22.57 27.98 28.75
CA LYS A 10 -21.96 27.02 29.69
C LYS A 10 -20.55 26.55 29.36
N GLN A 11 -19.60 27.02 30.18
CA GLN A 11 -18.25 26.47 30.33
C GLN A 11 -18.32 25.17 31.17
N PRO A 12 -17.75 24.04 30.72
CA PRO A 12 -17.53 22.88 31.58
C PRO A 12 -16.38 23.16 32.55
N LYS A 13 -16.61 22.89 33.84
CA LYS A 13 -15.64 23.04 34.93
C LYS A 13 -14.45 22.10 34.71
N TYR A 14 -13.24 22.64 34.77
CA TYR A 14 -11.99 21.89 34.70
C TYR A 14 -11.81 21.05 35.99
N LEU A 15 -11.46 19.78 35.83
CA LEU A 15 -11.12 18.89 36.95
C LEU A 15 -9.62 19.01 37.23
N LYS A 16 -9.27 19.33 38.49
CA LYS A 16 -7.88 19.38 38.96
C LYS A 16 -7.27 17.97 38.97
N LEU A 17 -6.12 17.80 38.33
CA LEU A 17 -5.28 16.62 38.45
C LEU A 17 -4.64 16.59 39.85
N GLY A 18 -5.01 15.61 40.67
CA GLY A 18 -4.25 15.20 41.84
C GLY A 18 -3.10 14.27 41.43
N ALA A 19 -2.02 14.29 42.22
CA ALA A 19 -0.81 13.49 41.97
C ALA A 19 -1.15 11.99 41.85
N ILE A 20 -0.80 11.40 40.71
CA ILE A 20 -0.92 9.96 40.45
C ILE A 20 0.29 9.25 41.04
N ASP A 21 0.05 8.54 42.14
CA ASP A 21 0.93 7.52 42.70
C ASP A 21 1.00 6.32 41.74
N VAL A 22 2.21 6.00 41.27
CA VAL A 22 2.47 5.04 40.19
C VAL A 22 2.65 3.64 40.77
N GLU A 23 1.60 3.00 41.29
CA GLU A 23 1.74 1.58 41.72
C GLU A 23 0.53 0.66 41.57
N ARG A 24 -0.48 1.00 40.77
CA ARG A 24 -1.65 0.12 40.55
C ARG A 24 -2.13 -0.11 39.10
N LEU A 25 -1.24 -0.02 38.11
CA LEU A 25 -1.52 -0.41 36.72
C LEU A 25 -1.27 -1.91 36.42
N LYS A 26 -1.55 -2.80 37.38
CA LYS A 26 -1.60 -4.25 37.13
C LYS A 26 -2.95 -4.82 37.60
N ASN A 27 -3.72 -5.36 36.65
CA ASN A 27 -5.08 -5.92 36.73
C ASN A 27 -6.20 -4.88 36.96
N THR A 28 -7.24 -4.74 36.12
CA THR A 28 -8.32 -5.69 35.75
C THR A 28 -9.20 -5.05 34.62
N PRO A 29 -10.18 -5.73 33.98
CA PRO A 29 -10.53 -5.59 32.56
C PRO A 29 -11.62 -4.54 32.26
N VAL A 30 -11.47 -3.77 31.18
CA VAL A 30 -12.53 -2.88 30.69
C VAL A 30 -13.37 -3.61 29.64
N ARG A 31 -14.64 -3.83 30.00
CA ARG A 31 -15.71 -4.38 29.17
C ARG A 31 -16.56 -3.20 28.70
N SER A 32 -16.58 -2.94 27.39
CA SER A 32 -17.50 -1.98 26.75
C SER A 32 -18.40 -2.73 25.76
N PRO A 33 -19.75 -2.69 25.91
CA PRO A 33 -20.73 -2.98 24.85
C PRO A 33 -21.09 -1.66 24.11
N ASP A 34 -21.60 -1.54 22.89
CA ASP A 34 -22.13 -2.35 21.77
C ASP A 34 -22.49 -1.27 20.70
N GLY A 35 -22.38 -1.38 19.37
CA GLY A 35 -22.02 -2.39 18.37
C GLY A 35 -21.89 -1.60 17.04
N SER A 36 -21.36 -2.10 15.92
CA SER A 36 -21.28 -3.44 15.35
C SER A 36 -20.44 -3.29 14.06
N LEU A 37 -19.55 -4.16 13.54
CA LEU A 37 -19.20 -5.59 13.62
C LEU A 37 -17.79 -5.67 12.96
N LYS A 38 -16.87 -6.62 13.14
CA LYS A 38 -16.75 -7.85 13.93
C LYS A 38 -15.38 -8.47 13.61
N ARG A 39 -14.64 -8.82 14.67
CA ARG A 39 -13.89 -10.09 14.86
C ARG A 39 -12.59 -10.32 14.07
N SER A 40 -11.55 -10.53 14.85
CA SER A 40 -10.56 -11.61 14.79
C SER A 40 -10.24 -12.24 13.43
N PRO A 41 -8.95 -12.48 13.16
CA PRO A 41 -8.52 -13.72 12.54
C PRO A 41 -7.75 -14.53 13.60
N SER A 42 -8.19 -15.65 14.18
CA SER A 42 -8.62 -16.91 13.57
C SER A 42 -7.99 -17.14 12.21
N SER A 43 -6.91 -17.93 12.20
CA SER A 43 -6.23 -18.55 11.06
C SER A 43 -7.06 -18.65 9.78
N THR A 44 -6.97 -17.65 8.90
CA THR A 44 -7.51 -17.66 7.54
C THR A 44 -6.58 -16.87 6.61
N THR A 45 -6.50 -17.26 5.35
CA THR A 45 -5.62 -16.70 4.29
C THR A 45 -6.11 -15.34 3.78
N ASP A 46 -6.46 -14.43 4.69
CA ASP A 46 -6.86 -13.07 4.34
C ASP A 46 -5.65 -12.20 4.04
N LEU A 47 -5.61 -11.63 2.83
CA LEU A 47 -4.64 -10.65 2.40
C LEU A 47 -5.28 -9.27 2.39
N THR A 48 -4.42 -8.26 2.58
CA THR A 48 -4.82 -6.86 2.45
C THR A 48 -4.08 -6.28 1.26
N ALA A 49 -4.81 -5.73 0.30
CA ALA A 49 -4.25 -5.02 -0.84
C ALA A 49 -4.67 -3.55 -0.79
N THR A 50 -3.72 -2.67 -1.07
CA THR A 50 -3.94 -1.24 -1.19
C THR A 50 -3.96 -0.86 -2.66
N PHE A 51 -4.92 -0.05 -3.07
CA PHE A 51 -5.10 0.40 -4.45
C PHE A 51 -5.13 1.91 -4.49
N PHE A 52 -4.36 2.53 -5.37
CA PHE A 52 -4.52 3.94 -5.73
C PHE A 52 -5.62 4.04 -6.78
N VAL A 53 -6.64 4.83 -6.49
CA VAL A 53 -7.82 4.97 -7.36
C VAL A 53 -7.85 6.37 -7.94
N ASP A 54 -7.56 6.49 -9.23
CA ASP A 54 -7.69 7.73 -9.98
C ASP A 54 -9.14 7.93 -10.45
N GLY A 55 -9.60 9.18 -10.47
CA GLY A 55 -10.96 9.56 -10.87
C GLY A 55 -11.97 9.71 -9.73
N MET A 56 -11.65 9.37 -8.48
CA MET A 56 -12.54 9.64 -7.36
C MET A 56 -12.45 11.11 -6.89
N HIS A 57 -13.50 11.88 -7.15
CA HIS A 57 -13.58 13.31 -6.83
C HIS A 57 -14.67 13.66 -5.80
N CYS A 58 -15.57 12.73 -5.47
CA CYS A 58 -16.70 12.98 -4.59
C CYS A 58 -16.90 11.85 -3.59
N ASN A 59 -17.49 12.17 -2.43
CA ASN A 59 -17.83 11.18 -1.39
C ASN A 59 -18.85 10.13 -1.89
N SER A 60 -19.71 10.51 -2.84
CA SER A 60 -20.59 9.58 -3.53
C SER A 60 -19.83 8.49 -4.31
N CYS A 61 -18.68 8.83 -4.91
CA CYS A 61 -17.84 7.85 -5.61
C CYS A 61 -17.24 6.83 -4.64
N VAL A 62 -16.81 7.28 -3.47
CA VAL A 62 -16.30 6.41 -2.40
C VAL A 62 -17.33 5.38 -2.00
N SER A 63 -18.52 5.85 -1.64
CA SER A 63 -19.61 5.00 -1.16
C SER A 63 -20.02 3.98 -2.23
N ASN A 64 -20.00 4.39 -3.50
CA ASN A 64 -20.30 3.51 -4.63
C ASN A 64 -19.24 2.41 -4.81
N ILE A 65 -17.96 2.75 -4.73
CA ILE A 65 -16.86 1.79 -4.83
C ILE A 65 -16.87 0.82 -3.64
N GLU A 66 -17.04 1.35 -2.43
CA GLU A 66 -17.15 0.55 -1.20
C GLU A 66 -18.30 -0.46 -1.29
N SER A 67 -19.49 0.01 -1.68
CA SER A 67 -20.68 -0.83 -1.84
C SER A 67 -20.48 -1.89 -2.92
N ALA A 68 -19.92 -1.51 -4.09
CA ALA A 68 -19.69 -2.45 -5.19
C ALA A 68 -18.74 -3.59 -4.77
N LEU A 69 -17.65 -3.26 -4.09
CA LEU A 69 -16.67 -4.27 -3.67
C LEU A 69 -17.14 -5.08 -2.46
N SER A 70 -17.93 -4.48 -1.56
CA SER A 70 -18.51 -5.18 -0.42
C SER A 70 -19.54 -6.25 -0.83
N THR A 71 -20.11 -6.18 -2.04
CA THR A 71 -21.01 -7.24 -2.56
C THR A 71 -20.27 -8.50 -3.01
N LEU A 72 -18.95 -8.44 -3.16
CA LEU A 72 -18.14 -9.54 -3.66
C LEU A 72 -17.91 -10.57 -2.55
N GLN A 73 -18.25 -11.83 -2.82
CA GLN A 73 -18.16 -12.93 -1.84
C GLN A 73 -16.74 -13.17 -1.27
N TYR A 74 -15.71 -12.74 -1.99
CA TYR A 74 -14.30 -12.88 -1.61
C TYR A 74 -13.74 -11.66 -0.86
N VAL A 75 -14.50 -10.58 -0.71
CA VAL A 75 -14.11 -9.37 0.03
C VAL A 75 -14.66 -9.47 1.46
N SER A 76 -13.78 -9.33 2.44
CA SER A 76 -14.15 -9.34 3.86
C SER A 76 -14.39 -7.95 4.42
N SER A 77 -13.60 -6.97 3.98
CA SER A 77 -13.73 -5.58 4.42
C SER A 77 -13.05 -4.65 3.43
N ILE A 78 -13.57 -3.44 3.28
CA ILE A 78 -13.01 -2.41 2.41
C ILE A 78 -13.07 -1.06 3.13
N VAL A 79 -12.01 -0.27 2.97
CA VAL A 79 -11.90 1.10 3.47
C VAL A 79 -11.36 1.98 2.35
N VAL A 80 -12.06 3.05 2.01
CA VAL A 80 -11.65 3.97 0.94
C VAL A 80 -11.39 5.35 1.53
N SER A 81 -10.27 5.95 1.13
CA SER A 81 -9.78 7.25 1.61
C SER A 81 -9.65 8.24 0.45
N LEU A 82 -10.50 9.27 0.42
CA LEU A 82 -10.38 10.37 -0.56
C LEU A 82 -9.12 11.20 -0.34
N GLU A 83 -8.76 11.44 0.92
CA GLU A 83 -7.58 12.23 1.30
C GLU A 83 -6.30 11.63 0.72
N ASN A 84 -6.13 10.33 0.90
CA ASN A 84 -4.95 9.57 0.46
C ASN A 84 -5.06 9.03 -0.96
N ARG A 85 -6.18 9.30 -1.64
CA ARG A 85 -6.52 8.75 -2.96
C ARG A 85 -6.36 7.23 -3.05
N SER A 86 -6.68 6.51 -1.98
CA SER A 86 -6.40 5.07 -1.84
C SER A 86 -7.60 4.27 -1.32
N ALA A 87 -7.66 3.01 -1.70
CA ALA A 87 -8.64 2.02 -1.27
C ALA A 87 -7.92 0.79 -0.71
N ILE A 88 -8.20 0.44 0.53
CA ILE A 88 -7.62 -0.70 1.23
C ILE A 88 -8.67 -1.79 1.28
N VAL A 89 -8.38 -2.94 0.68
CA VAL A 89 -9.32 -4.06 0.58
C VAL A 89 -8.73 -5.28 1.23
N LYS A 90 -9.48 -5.86 2.17
CA LYS A 90 -9.20 -7.13 2.81
C LYS A 90 -9.98 -8.23 2.12
N TYR A 91 -9.27 -9.18 1.52
CA TYR A 91 -9.85 -10.23 0.69
C TYR A 91 -9.20 -11.59 0.98
N ASN A 92 -9.85 -12.67 0.57
CA ASN A 92 -9.28 -14.01 0.70
C ASN A 92 -8.41 -14.36 -0.51
N ALA A 93 -7.12 -14.63 -0.31
CA ALA A 93 -6.19 -14.93 -1.40
C ALA A 93 -6.41 -16.29 -2.06
N SER A 94 -7.20 -17.18 -1.44
CA SER A 94 -7.58 -18.47 -2.03
C SER A 94 -8.75 -18.33 -3.01
N SER A 95 -9.50 -17.22 -2.98
CA SER A 95 -10.69 -17.01 -3.81
C SER A 95 -10.55 -15.85 -4.81
N ALA A 96 -9.61 -14.93 -4.59
CA ALA A 96 -9.40 -13.80 -5.48
C ALA A 96 -7.93 -13.37 -5.57
N THR A 97 -7.58 -12.78 -6.71
CA THR A 97 -6.28 -12.13 -6.93
C THR A 97 -6.46 -10.61 -6.87
N PRO A 98 -5.39 -9.85 -6.55
CA PRO A 98 -5.45 -8.39 -6.53
C PRO A 98 -5.80 -7.81 -7.92
N GLU A 99 -5.50 -8.53 -9.00
CA GLU A 99 -5.89 -8.13 -10.36
C GLU A 99 -7.41 -8.20 -10.59
N THR A 100 -8.08 -9.21 -10.03
CA THR A 100 -9.55 -9.31 -10.10
C THR A 100 -10.20 -8.15 -9.35
N LEU A 101 -9.67 -7.81 -8.18
CA LEU A 101 -10.12 -6.65 -7.40
C LEU A 101 -9.93 -5.34 -8.15
N ARG A 102 -8.76 -5.15 -8.77
CA ARG A 102 -8.50 -4.01 -9.66
C ARG A 102 -9.57 -3.93 -10.76
N LYS A 103 -9.82 -5.02 -11.48
CA LYS A 103 -10.84 -5.05 -12.54
C LYS A 103 -12.24 -4.76 -12.00
N ALA A 104 -12.55 -5.24 -10.80
CA ALA A 104 -13.82 -4.95 -10.15
C ALA A 104 -13.96 -3.45 -9.86
N ILE A 105 -12.91 -2.77 -9.38
CA ILE A 105 -12.89 -1.30 -9.19
C ILE A 105 -13.11 -0.56 -10.52
N GLU A 106 -12.39 -0.97 -11.57
CA GLU A 106 -12.49 -0.34 -12.91
C GLU A 106 -13.86 -0.57 -13.58
N ALA A 107 -14.55 -1.66 -13.23
CA ALA A 107 -15.90 -1.99 -13.73
C ALA A 107 -17.03 -1.22 -13.01
N VAL A 108 -16.73 -0.49 -11.93
CA VAL A 108 -17.73 0.28 -11.18
C VAL A 108 -18.20 1.48 -12.03
N SER A 109 -19.36 1.34 -12.67
CA SER A 109 -20.05 2.44 -13.34
C SER A 109 -20.69 3.41 -12.33
N PRO A 110 -20.85 4.71 -12.63
CA PRO A 110 -20.59 5.42 -13.90
C PRO A 110 -19.18 6.04 -14.04
N GLY A 111 -18.28 5.82 -13.10
CA GLY A 111 -16.95 6.44 -13.12
C GLY A 111 -15.96 5.62 -13.92
N GLN A 112 -15.18 6.25 -14.80
CA GLN A 112 -14.00 5.62 -15.39
C GLN A 112 -12.85 5.64 -14.37
N TYR A 113 -13.00 4.85 -13.30
CA TYR A 113 -11.98 4.74 -12.26
C TYR A 113 -10.80 3.93 -12.77
N LYS A 114 -9.59 4.34 -12.39
CA LYS A 114 -8.36 3.59 -12.72
C LYS A 114 -7.65 3.19 -11.44
N ALA A 115 -7.56 1.89 -11.20
CA ALA A 115 -6.96 1.34 -9.99
C ALA A 115 -5.54 0.84 -10.25
N GLN A 116 -4.59 1.26 -9.41
CA GLN A 116 -3.21 0.78 -9.40
C GLN A 116 -2.91 0.09 -8.07
N ILE A 117 -2.34 -1.11 -8.11
CA ILE A 117 -2.03 -1.86 -6.90
C ILE A 117 -0.76 -1.27 -6.28
N ALA A 118 -0.85 -0.86 -5.01
CA ALA A 118 0.29 -0.48 -4.18
C ALA A 118 0.92 -1.76 -3.60
N SER A 119 1.51 -2.57 -4.48
CA SER A 119 2.38 -3.66 -4.07
C SER A 119 3.82 -3.14 -4.15
N ASP A 120 4.57 -3.24 -3.05
CA ASP A 120 6.04 -3.18 -3.05
C ASP A 120 6.62 -4.45 -3.73
N ALA A 121 6.23 -4.70 -4.99
CA ALA A 121 6.82 -5.65 -5.92
C ALA A 121 6.09 -5.52 -7.27
N GLU A 122 6.87 -5.06 -8.24
CA GLU A 122 6.60 -4.85 -9.66
C GLU A 122 5.53 -5.76 -10.29
N SER A 123 4.47 -5.14 -10.81
CA SER A 123 3.62 -5.73 -11.85
C SER A 123 3.28 -4.63 -12.84
N THR A 124 4.26 -4.35 -13.71
CA THR A 124 4.13 -3.48 -14.87
C THR A 124 3.26 -4.17 -15.93
N SER A 125 1.94 -4.13 -15.74
CA SER A 125 0.97 -4.39 -16.80
C SER A 125 0.72 -3.11 -17.59
N ASN A 126 1.72 -2.69 -18.38
CA ASN A 126 1.52 -1.72 -19.46
C ASN A 126 1.20 -2.50 -20.74
N SER A 127 -0.09 -2.66 -21.03
CA SER A 127 -0.53 -3.12 -22.35
C SER A 127 -0.99 -1.92 -23.17
N SER A 128 -0.12 -1.46 -24.05
CA SER A 128 -0.46 -0.70 -25.27
C SER A 128 0.72 -0.78 -26.23
N SER A 129 0.92 -1.93 -26.86
CA SER A 129 1.02 -2.06 -28.32
C SER A 129 1.56 -3.45 -28.68
N LEU A 130 0.92 -4.08 -29.65
CA LEU A 130 1.22 -5.41 -30.19
C LEU A 130 2.71 -5.59 -30.51
N GLN A 131 3.37 -6.60 -29.93
CA GLN A 131 4.16 -7.60 -30.68
C GLN A 131 4.81 -8.66 -29.74
N ARG A 132 4.25 -9.88 -29.84
CA ARG A 132 4.94 -11.18 -29.86
C ARG A 132 5.66 -11.65 -28.58
N PHE A 133 5.02 -12.60 -27.89
CA PHE A 133 5.64 -13.53 -26.93
C PHE A 133 6.82 -14.30 -27.57
N PRO A 134 7.76 -14.81 -26.77
CA PRO A 134 7.52 -16.15 -26.26
C PRO A 134 7.57 -16.23 -24.73
N LEU A 135 6.84 -17.23 -24.24
CA LEU A 135 6.84 -17.74 -22.89
C LEU A 135 8.24 -17.77 -22.26
N ASN A 136 8.37 -17.25 -21.04
CA ASN A 136 9.36 -17.77 -20.11
C ASN A 136 8.66 -18.18 -18.80
N ILE A 137 8.36 -19.47 -18.75
CA ILE A 137 8.01 -20.22 -17.55
C ILE A 137 9.29 -20.39 -16.72
N VAL A 138 9.17 -20.19 -15.39
CA VAL A 138 10.12 -20.56 -14.31
C VAL A 138 11.37 -19.67 -14.23
N SER A 139 11.58 -18.92 -13.15
CA SER A 139 12.13 -19.43 -11.90
C SER A 139 11.92 -18.44 -10.76
N GLN A 140 11.69 -18.91 -9.54
CA GLN A 140 11.92 -18.11 -8.33
C GLN A 140 13.29 -17.41 -8.45
N PRO A 141 13.40 -16.11 -8.13
CA PRO A 141 14.71 -15.52 -7.99
C PRO A 141 15.33 -16.13 -6.72
N LEU A 142 16.27 -17.07 -6.89
CA LEU A 142 17.27 -17.38 -5.85
C LEU A 142 18.19 -16.19 -5.58
N THR A 143 18.05 -15.12 -6.37
CA THR A 143 18.84 -13.90 -6.28
C THR A 143 18.17 -12.87 -5.40
N GLN A 144 18.96 -12.27 -4.52
CA GLN A 144 18.58 -11.17 -3.65
C GLN A 144 18.89 -9.84 -4.33
N GLU A 145 17.99 -8.87 -4.19
CA GLU A 145 18.23 -7.49 -4.61
C GLU A 145 18.59 -6.64 -3.39
N THR A 146 19.62 -5.81 -3.52
CA THR A 146 19.96 -4.79 -2.52
C THR A 146 20.20 -3.43 -3.17
N VAL A 147 19.76 -2.37 -2.48
CA VAL A 147 19.99 -0.99 -2.88
C VAL A 147 21.09 -0.40 -2.02
N ILE A 148 22.11 0.17 -2.66
CA ILE A 148 23.29 0.74 -2.00
C ILE A 148 23.35 2.22 -2.34
N ASN A 149 23.58 3.08 -1.35
CA ASN A 149 23.78 4.50 -1.58
C ASN A 149 25.24 4.77 -1.99
N ILE A 150 25.46 5.45 -3.12
CA ILE A 150 26.80 5.68 -3.66
C ILE A 150 27.08 7.19 -3.64
N SER A 151 28.01 7.59 -2.77
CA SER A 151 28.41 8.99 -2.64
C SER A 151 29.53 9.34 -3.62
N GLY A 152 29.53 10.57 -4.14
CA GLY A 152 30.61 11.09 -5.00
C GLY A 152 30.50 10.74 -6.49
N MET A 153 29.36 10.20 -6.95
CA MET A 153 29.09 10.08 -8.38
C MET A 153 28.68 11.44 -8.94
N THR A 154 29.49 11.98 -9.86
CA THR A 154 29.25 13.31 -10.44
C THR A 154 28.97 13.24 -11.95
N CYS A 155 29.20 12.10 -12.61
CA CYS A 155 29.05 11.96 -14.05
C CYS A 155 28.66 10.53 -14.48
N ASN A 156 28.09 10.40 -15.67
CA ASN A 156 27.71 9.13 -16.29
C ASN A 156 28.90 8.18 -16.50
N SER A 157 30.12 8.72 -16.62
CA SER A 157 31.35 7.92 -16.66
C SER A 157 31.61 7.17 -15.35
N CYS A 158 31.26 7.76 -14.20
CA CYS A 158 31.36 7.08 -12.89
C CYS A 158 30.40 5.89 -12.82
N VAL A 159 29.17 6.06 -13.31
CA VAL A 159 28.14 5.01 -13.38
C VAL A 159 28.67 3.79 -14.13
N GLN A 160 29.11 3.97 -15.37
CA GLN A 160 29.64 2.88 -16.21
C GLN A 160 30.86 2.21 -15.59
N SER A 161 31.72 2.98 -14.93
CA SER A 161 32.88 2.43 -14.24
C SER A 161 32.45 1.51 -13.09
N ILE A 162 31.48 1.95 -12.28
CA ILE A 162 30.97 1.20 -11.13
C ILE A 162 30.23 -0.06 -11.60
N GLU A 163 29.31 0.08 -12.56
CA GLU A 163 28.58 -1.04 -13.15
C GLU A 163 29.54 -2.07 -13.76
N GLY A 164 30.54 -1.61 -14.52
CA GLY A 164 31.51 -2.48 -15.17
C GLY A 164 32.45 -3.21 -14.18
N VAL A 165 32.74 -2.61 -13.02
CA VAL A 165 33.56 -3.25 -11.97
C VAL A 165 32.73 -4.26 -11.18
N ILE A 166 31.51 -3.89 -10.77
CA ILE A 166 30.67 -4.73 -9.91
C ILE A 166 30.06 -5.90 -10.69
N SER A 167 29.70 -5.70 -11.96
CA SER A 167 29.21 -6.79 -12.83
C SER A 167 30.22 -7.93 -13.03
N LYS A 168 31.52 -7.68 -12.79
CA LYS A 168 32.58 -8.69 -12.89
C LYS A 168 32.87 -9.40 -11.57
N LYS A 169 32.20 -9.02 -10.47
CA LYS A 169 32.39 -9.65 -9.16
C LYS A 169 31.70 -11.02 -9.13
N PRO A 170 32.32 -12.04 -8.52
CA PRO A 170 31.67 -13.33 -8.33
C PRO A 170 30.42 -13.16 -7.47
N GLY A 171 29.35 -13.88 -7.83
CA GLY A 171 28.06 -13.80 -7.13
C GLY A 171 27.14 -12.66 -7.60
N VAL A 172 27.63 -11.69 -8.38
CA VAL A 172 26.80 -10.61 -8.93
C VAL A 172 26.16 -11.06 -10.25
N LYS A 173 24.83 -11.02 -10.31
CA LYS A 173 24.06 -11.36 -11.50
C LYS A 173 23.73 -10.13 -12.35
N SER A 174 23.42 -9.01 -11.70
CA SER A 174 23.13 -7.74 -12.38
C SER A 174 23.40 -6.55 -11.47
N ILE A 175 23.79 -5.41 -12.06
CA ILE A 175 23.90 -4.13 -11.36
C ILE A 175 23.29 -3.02 -12.21
N ARG A 176 22.59 -2.09 -11.56
CA ARG A 176 22.08 -0.84 -12.12
C ARG A 176 22.44 0.33 -11.24
N VAL A 177 23.02 1.38 -11.79
CA VAL A 177 23.39 2.58 -11.03
C VAL A 177 22.60 3.81 -11.51
N SER A 178 22.00 4.53 -10.57
CA SER A 178 21.16 5.70 -10.81
C SER A 178 21.85 6.97 -10.28
N LEU A 179 22.29 7.86 -11.18
CA LEU A 179 22.81 9.18 -10.79
C LEU A 179 21.74 10.06 -10.14
N ALA A 180 20.53 10.05 -10.69
CA ALA A 180 19.42 10.89 -10.21
C ALA A 180 19.11 10.63 -8.73
N ASN A 181 19.19 9.35 -8.33
CA ASN A 181 18.90 8.92 -6.96
C ASN A 181 20.17 8.73 -6.12
N SER A 182 21.36 8.85 -6.71
CA SER A 182 22.65 8.55 -6.05
C SER A 182 22.70 7.14 -5.43
N THR A 183 22.07 6.16 -6.09
CA THR A 183 21.95 4.77 -5.60
C THR A 183 22.39 3.76 -6.66
N GLY A 184 22.81 2.58 -6.23
CA GLY A 184 23.07 1.41 -7.07
C GLY A 184 22.29 0.20 -6.58
N THR A 185 21.50 -0.39 -7.46
CA THR A 185 20.75 -1.62 -7.22
C THR A 185 21.55 -2.81 -7.74
N VAL A 186 21.78 -3.81 -6.89
CA VAL A 186 22.56 -5.01 -7.22
C VAL A 186 21.72 -6.25 -6.98
N GLU A 187 21.62 -7.10 -8.02
CA GLU A 187 21.07 -8.45 -7.92
C GLU A 187 22.25 -9.43 -7.76
N TYR A 188 22.26 -10.18 -6.66
CA TYR A 188 23.32 -11.13 -6.34
C TYR A 188 22.75 -12.42 -5.74
N ASP A 189 23.53 -13.49 -5.80
CA ASP A 189 23.18 -14.76 -5.15
C ASP A 189 23.77 -14.79 -3.73
N PRO A 190 22.94 -14.88 -2.66
CA PRO A 190 23.43 -14.86 -1.28
C PRO A 190 24.05 -16.18 -0.83
N LEU A 191 24.07 -17.22 -1.68
CA LEU A 191 24.57 -18.56 -1.35
C LEU A 191 25.95 -18.87 -1.98
N LEU A 192 26.54 -17.91 -2.71
CA LEU A 192 27.87 -17.96 -3.34
C LEU A 192 28.94 -17.26 -2.49
#